data_AF-A0A956UJX7-F1
#
_entry.id   AF-A0A956UJX7-F1
#
_cell.length_a   1.000
_cell.length_b   1.000
_cell.length_c   1.000
_cell.angle_alpha   90.00
_cell.angle_beta   90.00
_cell.angle_gamma   90.00
#
_symmetry.space_group_name_H-M   'P 1'
#
loop_
_entity.id
_entity.type
_entity.pdbx_description
1 polymer ?
#
loop_
_entity_poly.entity_id
_entity_poly.type
_entity_poly.pdbx_seq_one_letter_code
_entity_poly.pdbx_strand_id
1 'polypeptide(L)' 'MPTSRNHELPPRLRPVLVELIKGQTNAEIASSCALTVHTIEKYVSDLLAFFGCSNRAELISKALRAEFGDLTDFGEVSV' A
#
# COMPACT_ATOMS: atom_id res chain seq x y z
N MET A 1 -16.85 18.71 -0.64
CA MET A 1 -16.33 17.49 -1.29
C MET A 1 -15.16 17.89 -2.17
N PRO A 2 -13.97 17.32 -1.95
CA PRO A 2 -13.51 16.22 -2.81
C PRO A 2 -13.30 14.91 -2.04
N THR A 3 -13.74 13.82 -2.65
CA THR A 3 -13.55 12.42 -2.29
C THR A 3 -12.20 11.94 -2.84
N SER A 4 -11.11 12.03 -2.08
CA SER A 4 -9.80 11.54 -2.58
C SER A 4 -8.86 11.13 -1.45
N ARG A 5 -9.07 9.91 -0.94
CA ARG A 5 -8.21 9.22 0.05
C ARG A 5 -6.76 8.97 -0.45
N ASN A 6 -6.42 9.41 -1.67
CA ASN A 6 -5.12 9.24 -2.35
C ASN A 6 -4.25 10.53 -2.36
N HIS A 7 -4.74 11.64 -1.79
CA HIS A 7 -4.00 12.92 -1.79
C HIS A 7 -2.96 13.05 -0.67
N GLU A 8 -3.02 12.19 0.36
CA GLU A 8 -2.18 12.33 1.55
C GLU A 8 -0.89 11.50 1.52
N LEU A 9 -0.77 10.54 0.59
CA LEU A 9 0.44 9.72 0.50
C LEU A 9 1.58 10.52 -0.16
N PRO A 10 2.76 10.63 0.47
CA PRO A 10 3.92 11.27 -0.11
C PRO A 10 4.24 10.70 -1.51
N PRO A 11 4.55 11.56 -2.50
CA PRO A 11 4.77 11.12 -3.88
C PRO A 11 5.91 10.10 -4.02
N ARG A 12 6.91 10.17 -3.13
CA ARG A 12 8.03 9.22 -3.03
C ARG A 12 7.62 7.80 -2.59
N LEU A 13 6.48 7.65 -1.91
CA LEU A 13 6.00 6.36 -1.41
C LEU A 13 5.01 5.68 -2.38
N ARG A 14 4.46 6.43 -3.34
CA ARG A 14 3.55 5.88 -4.37
C ARG A 14 4.15 4.72 -5.17
N PRO A 15 5.35 4.82 -5.78
CA PRO A 15 5.89 3.73 -6.59
C PRO A 15 6.16 2.47 -5.74
N VAL A 16 6.59 2.66 -4.49
CA VAL A 16 6.80 1.58 -3.52
C VAL A 16 5.50 0.86 -3.21
N LEU A 17 4.42 1.60 -2.96
CA LEU A 17 3.10 1.04 -2.72
C LEU A 17 2.60 0.22 -3.92
N VAL A 18 2.77 0.74 -5.14
CA VAL A 18 2.35 0.06 -6.38
C VAL A 18 3.09 -1.27 -6.59
N GLU A 19 4.41 -1.31 -6.36
CA GLU A 19 5.16 -2.56 -6.48
C GLU A 19 4.83 -3.53 -5.33
N LEU A 20 4.54 -3.00 -4.14
CA LEU A 20 4.17 -3.80 -2.97
C LEU A 20 2.79 -4.46 -3.13
N ILE A 21 1.78 -3.78 -3.70
CA ILE A 21 0.47 -4.39 -4.00
C ILE A 21 0.55 -5.48 -5.07
N LYS A 22 1.53 -5.43 -5.97
CA LYS A 22 1.83 -6.51 -6.92
C LYS A 22 2.42 -7.75 -6.26
N GLY A 23 2.72 -7.69 -4.96
CA GLY A 23 3.29 -8.79 -4.19
C GLY A 23 4.80 -8.94 -4.31
N GLN A 24 5.50 -7.93 -4.85
CA GLN A 24 6.96 -7.96 -4.95
C GLN A 24 7.63 -7.94 -3.58
N THR A 25 8.86 -8.46 -3.52
CA THR A 25 9.71 -8.41 -2.33
C THR A 25 10.44 -7.07 -2.21
N ASN A 26 10.91 -6.71 -1.00
CA ASN A 26 11.64 -5.46 -0.77
C ASN A 26 12.88 -5.32 -1.68
N ALA A 27 13.52 -6.44 -2.06
CA ALA A 27 14.67 -6.46 -2.96
C ALA A 27 14.29 -6.16 -4.42
N GLU A 28 13.15 -6.68 -4.88
CA GLU A 28 12.60 -6.38 -6.20
C GLU A 28 12.12 -4.94 -6.28
N ILE A 29 11.40 -4.46 -5.27
CA ILE A 29 10.94 -3.07 -5.19
C ILE A 29 12.15 -2.12 -5.15
N ALA A 30 13.21 -2.46 -4.41
CA ALA A 30 14.45 -1.70 -4.36
C ALA A 30 15.09 -1.60 -5.75
N SER A 31 15.16 -2.73 -6.48
CA SER A 31 15.70 -2.78 -7.83
C SER A 31 14.85 -1.94 -8.81
N SER A 32 13.52 -2.01 -8.69
CA SER A 32 12.57 -1.30 -9.55
C SER A 32 12.53 0.22 -9.29
N CYS A 33 12.61 0.63 -8.02
CA CYS A 33 12.68 2.04 -7.63
C CYS A 33 14.11 2.63 -7.68
N ALA A 34 15.14 1.84 -8.03
CA ALA A 34 16.56 2.23 -7.91
C ALA A 34 16.94 2.76 -6.51
N LEU A 35 16.42 2.10 -5.47
CA LEU A 35 16.66 2.42 -4.06
C LEU A 35 17.37 1.26 -3.36
N THR A 36 17.91 1.50 -2.17
CA THR A 36 18.45 0.42 -1.34
C THR A 36 17.32 -0.32 -0.63
N VAL A 37 17.51 -1.63 -0.38
CA VAL A 37 16.56 -2.46 0.40
C VAL A 37 16.25 -1.81 1.74
N HIS A 38 17.26 -1.27 2.42
CA HIS A 38 17.10 -0.56 3.69
C HIS A 38 16.15 0.65 3.59
N THR A 39 16.22 1.39 2.47
CA THR A 39 15.30 2.51 2.22
C THR A 39 13.88 2.00 1.99
N ILE A 40 13.72 0.89 1.27
CA ILE A 40 12.41 0.25 1.06
C ILE A 40 11.83 -0.24 2.39
N GLU A 41 12.61 -0.89 3.26
CA GLU A 41 12.13 -1.32 4.57
C GLU A 41 11.60 -0.15 5.40
N LYS A 42 12.30 0.99 5.37
CA LYS A 42 11.83 2.22 6.01
C LYS A 42 10.52 2.70 5.37
N TYR A 43 10.45 2.77 4.05
CA TYR A 43 9.25 3.18 3.33
C TYR A 43 8.06 2.25 3.54
N VAL A 44 8.27 0.93 3.66
CA VAL A 44 7.23 -0.04 4.00
C VAL A 44 6.75 0.18 5.43
N SER A 45 7.66 0.48 6.37
CA SER A 45 7.30 0.80 7.75
C SER A 45 6.49 2.10 7.84
N ASP A 46 6.92 3.16 7.12
CA ASP A 46 6.18 4.41 7.00
C ASP A 46 4.79 4.18 6.37
N LEU A 47 4.70 3.33 5.33
CA LEU A 47 3.44 2.95 4.71
C LEU A 47 2.53 2.21 5.70
N LEU A 48 3.04 1.20 6.41
CA LEU A 48 2.28 0.47 7.43
C LEU A 48 1.74 1.40 8.51
N ALA A 49 2.57 2.32 9.02
CA ALA A 49 2.16 3.31 9.99
C ALA A 49 1.11 4.28 9.43
N PHE A 50 1.30 4.76 8.20
CA PHE A 50 0.40 5.67 7.52
C PHE A 50 -0.99 5.06 7.27
N PHE A 51 -1.04 3.78 6.92
CA PHE A 51 -2.30 3.04 6.69
C PHE A 51 -2.88 2.40 7.96
N GLY A 52 -2.15 2.44 9.08
CA GLY A 52 -2.51 1.81 10.35
C GLY A 52 -2.60 0.29 10.26
N CYS A 53 -1.72 -0.34 9.46
CA CYS A 53 -1.67 -1.80 9.28
C CYS A 53 -0.50 -2.38 10.08
N SER A 54 -0.67 -3.59 10.62
CA SER A 54 0.42 -4.27 11.34
C SER A 54 1.29 -5.08 10.40
N ASN A 55 0.69 -5.63 9.33
CA ASN A 55 1.36 -6.52 8.40
C ASN A 55 1.23 -6.09 6.94
N ARG A 56 2.24 -6.43 6.13
CA ARG A 56 2.23 -6.22 4.66
C ARG A 56 0.98 -6.80 4.00
N ALA A 57 0.51 -7.96 4.46
CA ALA A 57 -0.67 -8.62 3.89
C ALA A 57 -1.96 -7.84 4.18
N GLU A 58 -2.10 -7.26 5.38
CA GLU A 58 -3.22 -6.37 5.70
C GLU A 58 -3.18 -5.11 4.84
N LEU A 59 -1.99 -4.52 4.67
CA LEU A 59 -1.81 -3.35 3.81
C LEU A 59 -2.17 -3.64 2.35
N ILE A 60 -1.72 -4.76 1.79
CA ILE A 60 -2.08 -5.20 0.43
C ILE A 60 -3.59 -5.43 0.34
N SER A 61 -4.19 -6.14 1.31
CA SER A 61 -5.63 -6.42 1.31
C SER A 61 -6.47 -5.14 1.39
N LYS A 62 -6.03 -4.16 2.20
CA LYS A 62 -6.69 -2.87 2.37
C LYS A 62 -6.52 -1.98 1.16
N ALA A 63 -5.34 -1.98 0.54
CA ALA A 63 -5.07 -1.26 -0.70
C ALA A 63 -5.85 -1.85 -1.88
N LEU A 64 -5.87 -3.18 -2.01
CA LEU A 64 -6.66 -3.89 -3.02
C LEU A 64 -8.15 -3.62 -2.82
N ARG A 65 -8.65 -3.65 -1.57
CA ARG A 65 -10.03 -3.28 -1.25
C ARG A 65 -10.32 -1.80 -1.49
N ALA A 66 -9.34 -0.91 -1.42
CA ALA A 66 -9.52 0.50 -1.76
C ALA A 66 -9.51 0.74 -3.28
N GLU A 67 -8.68 0.01 -4.03
CA GLU A 67 -8.59 0.08 -5.49
C GLU A 67 -9.79 -0.59 -6.18
N PHE A 68 -10.25 -1.73 -5.67
CA PHE A 68 -11.47 -2.42 -6.10
C PHE A 68 -12.75 -1.97 -5.36
N GLY A 69 -12.59 -1.14 -4.33
CA GLY A 69 -13.69 -0.63 -3.50
C GLY A 69 -14.54 0.44 -4.17
N ASP A 70 -14.15 0.91 -5.35
CA ASP A 70 -15.04 1.70 -6.22
C ASP A 70 -16.10 0.81 -6.90
N LEU A 71 -16.02 -0.53 -6.80
CA LEU A 71 -16.97 -1.46 -7.42
C LEU A 71 -17.71 -2.39 -6.44
N THR A 72 -17.48 -2.34 -5.12
CA THR A 72 -18.09 -3.31 -4.19
C THR A 72 -18.48 -2.71 -2.84
N ASP A 73 -19.62 -2.04 -2.84
CA ASP A 73 -20.59 -2.15 -1.75
C ASP A 73 -21.01 -3.64 -1.64
N PHE A 74 -20.31 -4.41 -0.82
CA PHE A 74 -20.86 -5.66 -0.31
C PHE A 74 -20.72 -5.65 1.20
N GLY A 75 -21.89 -5.53 1.81
CA GLY A 75 -22.09 -5.53 3.25
C GLY A 75 -21.47 -6.73 3.94
N GLU A 76 -21.12 -6.46 5.19
CA GLU A 76 -21.28 -7.36 6.34
C GLU A 76 -21.56 -8.84 5.99
N VAL A 77 -20.54 -9.68 6.12
CA VAL A 77 -20.76 -11.09 6.47
C VAL A 77 -19.99 -11.35 7.76
N SER A 78 -20.74 -11.22 8.86
CA SER A 78 -20.49 -11.98 10.07
C SER A 78 -20.97 -13.41 9.83
N VAL A 79 -20.09 -14.39 10.07
CA VAL A 79 -20.44 -15.80 10.32
C VAL A 79 -19.77 -16.23 11.62
#